data_AF-A0A7S2D2E2-F1
#
_entry.id   AF-A0A7S2D2E2-F1
#
_cell.length_a   1.000
_cell.length_b   1.000
_cell.length_c   1.000
_cell.angle_alpha   90.00
_cell.angle_beta   90.00
_cell.angle_gamma   90.00
#
_symmetry.space_group_name_H-M   'P 1'
#
loop_
_entity.id
_entity.type
_entity.pdbx_description
1 polymer ?
#
loop_
_entity_poly.entity_id
_entity_poly.type
_entity_poly.pdbx_seq_one_letter_code
_entity_poly.pdbx_strand_id
1 'polypeptide(L)'
;GEGGGGGRGGASLSETELCQLHQVQLWLLLECNLPLDSPAVLPPLLRYQCRSAIKASSHRSPSAVHLTVITLLREAILHDAPCSISEHFTDEPTSYSIDIALSTDAIKVALQVDPPHHFLLDTERAIRMPDGPTLLKWRQLRAVGWHVVSINEFEWQRLAHGPEQREHLRRKLAPYM
;
A
#
# COMPACT_ATOMS: atom_id res chain seq x y z
N GLY A 1 -4.57 19.80 54.25
CA GLY A 1 -5.12 20.40 53.03
C GLY A 1 -4.09 21.39 52.52
N GLU A 2 -3.86 21.59 51.24
CA GLU A 2 -4.52 21.23 49.98
C GLU A 2 -3.36 21.08 48.96
N GLY A 3 -3.33 20.23 47.95
CA GLY A 3 -4.41 19.60 47.22
C GLY A 3 -4.65 20.31 45.89
N GLY A 4 -3.94 19.89 44.83
CA GLY A 4 -4.50 19.88 43.48
C GLY A 4 -4.00 20.92 42.48
N GLY A 5 -3.56 20.42 41.32
CA GLY A 5 -3.27 21.26 40.15
C GLY A 5 -2.36 20.65 39.08
N GLY A 6 -1.95 19.39 39.20
CA GLY A 6 -1.25 18.68 38.12
C GLY A 6 -2.23 18.32 37.01
N GLY A 7 -2.38 19.20 36.02
CA GLY A 7 -3.14 18.92 34.80
C GLY A 7 -2.61 17.63 34.17
N ARG A 8 -3.47 16.62 34.07
CA ARG A 8 -3.23 15.44 33.24
C ARG A 8 -3.20 15.91 31.79
N GLY A 9 -2.01 16.20 31.26
CA GLY A 9 -1.82 16.29 29.81
C GLY A 9 -2.26 14.95 29.22
N GLY A 10 -3.40 14.96 28.51
CA GLY A 10 -3.85 13.77 27.79
C GLY A 10 -2.75 13.35 26.82
N ALA A 11 -2.28 12.11 26.92
CA ALA A 11 -1.27 11.60 26.01
C ALA A 11 -1.81 11.71 24.58
N SER A 12 -1.14 12.49 23.73
CA SER A 12 -1.44 12.57 22.31
C SER A 12 -1.03 11.28 21.61
N LEU A 13 -1.87 10.80 20.69
CA LEU A 13 -1.55 9.66 19.84
C LEU A 13 -0.31 9.95 18.97
N SER A 14 0.57 8.97 18.86
CA SER A 14 1.70 8.99 17.93
C SER A 14 1.24 8.84 16.47
N GLU A 15 2.11 9.18 15.52
CA GLU A 15 1.82 8.99 14.09
C GLU A 15 1.55 7.52 13.75
N THR A 16 2.28 6.59 14.35
CA THR A 16 2.07 5.15 14.15
C THR A 16 0.69 4.72 14.63
N GLU A 17 0.26 5.18 15.81
CA GLU A 17 -1.08 4.89 16.34
C GLU A 17 -2.18 5.51 15.47
N LEU A 18 -1.97 6.73 14.96
CA LEU A 18 -2.89 7.37 14.02
C LEU A 18 -2.98 6.61 12.69
N CYS A 19 -1.86 6.09 12.17
CA CYS A 19 -1.85 5.25 10.99
C CYS A 19 -2.61 3.93 11.23
N GLN A 20 -2.38 3.28 12.37
CA GLN A 20 -3.08 2.04 12.72
C GLN A 20 -4.58 2.28 12.89
N LEU A 21 -4.98 3.37 13.53
CA LEU A 21 -6.39 3.76 13.63
C LEU A 21 -6.99 4.00 12.25
N HIS A 22 -6.28 4.68 11.33
CA HIS A 22 -6.73 4.83 9.95
C HIS A 22 -7.00 3.48 9.29
N GLN A 23 -6.08 2.52 9.44
CA GLN A 23 -6.23 1.18 8.88
C GLN A 23 -7.43 0.43 9.46
N VAL A 24 -7.70 0.56 10.76
CA VAL A 24 -8.91 0.00 11.38
C VAL A 24 -10.17 0.65 10.80
N GLN A 25 -10.17 1.98 10.61
CA GLN A 25 -11.29 2.69 10.01
C GLN A 25 -11.55 2.24 8.58
N LEU A 26 -10.51 2.01 7.77
CA LEU A 26 -10.65 1.44 6.44
C LEU A 26 -11.25 0.03 6.49
N TRP A 27 -10.82 -0.83 7.41
CA TRP A 27 -11.39 -2.16 7.56
C TRP A 27 -12.88 -2.11 7.93
N LEU A 28 -13.28 -1.24 8.87
CA LEU A 28 -14.68 -1.04 9.26
C LEU A 28 -15.54 -0.55 8.09
N LEU A 29 -15.05 0.43 7.33
CA LEU A 29 -15.81 1.08 6.26
C LEU A 29 -15.86 0.25 4.98
N LEU A 30 -14.73 -0.35 4.56
CA LEU A 30 -14.58 -0.99 3.26
C LEU A 30 -14.81 -2.49 3.30
N GLU A 31 -14.47 -3.15 4.40
CA GLU A 31 -14.52 -4.62 4.50
C GLU A 31 -15.70 -5.08 5.36
N CYS A 32 -16.06 -4.32 6.40
CA CYS A 32 -17.27 -4.58 7.18
C CYS A 32 -18.50 -3.82 6.66
N ASN A 33 -18.34 -2.94 5.65
CA ASN A 33 -19.40 -2.11 5.09
C ASN A 33 -20.19 -1.31 6.14
N LEU A 34 -19.52 -0.82 7.18
CA LEU A 34 -20.20 0.05 8.14
C LEU A 34 -20.49 1.42 7.52
N PRO A 35 -21.65 2.01 7.81
CA PRO A 35 -21.94 3.36 7.36
C PRO A 35 -21.10 4.37 8.15
N LEU A 36 -20.84 5.54 7.55
CA LEU A 36 -19.98 6.59 8.13
C LEU A 36 -20.50 7.17 9.45
N ASP A 37 -21.80 7.04 9.73
CA ASP A 37 -22.47 7.48 10.96
C ASP A 37 -22.49 6.41 12.05
N SER A 38 -21.91 5.23 11.80
CA SER A 38 -21.75 4.18 12.80
C SER A 38 -20.95 4.68 14.01
N PRO A 39 -21.34 4.34 15.25
CA PRO A 39 -20.63 4.76 16.45
C PRO A 39 -19.20 4.19 16.56
N ALA A 40 -18.87 3.16 15.79
CA ALA A 40 -17.51 2.61 15.71
C ALA A 40 -16.58 3.45 14.78
N VAL A 41 -17.15 4.33 13.96
CA VAL A 41 -16.40 5.20 13.06
C VAL A 41 -15.96 6.46 13.81
N LEU A 42 -14.70 6.84 13.65
CA LEU A 42 -14.11 7.95 14.38
C LEU A 42 -14.74 9.30 13.96
N PRO A 43 -14.79 10.27 14.88
CA PRO A 43 -15.25 11.63 14.56
C PRO A 43 -14.43 12.28 13.42
N PRO A 44 -15.01 13.23 12.67
CA PRO A 44 -14.38 13.82 11.48
C PRO A 44 -12.96 14.37 11.71
N LEU A 45 -12.73 15.06 12.84
CA LEU A 45 -11.43 15.62 13.19
C LEU A 45 -10.35 14.53 13.34
N LEU A 46 -10.68 13.45 14.05
CA LEU A 46 -9.73 12.35 14.27
C LEU A 46 -9.49 11.55 12.99
N ARG A 47 -10.51 11.36 12.14
CA ARG A 47 -10.33 10.78 10.79
C ARG A 47 -9.43 11.64 9.91
N TYR A 48 -9.53 12.97 10.01
CA TYR A 48 -8.63 13.87 9.31
C TYR A 48 -7.18 13.68 9.81
N GLN A 49 -6.96 13.67 11.12
CA GLN A 49 -5.64 13.43 11.70
C GLN A 49 -5.03 12.08 11.28
N CYS A 50 -5.83 11.01 11.33
CA CYS A 50 -5.44 9.67 10.90
C CYS A 50 -5.06 9.64 9.41
N ARG A 51 -5.86 10.29 8.54
CA ARG A 51 -5.56 10.41 7.10
C ARG A 51 -4.29 11.21 6.83
N SER A 52 -4.07 12.30 7.55
CA SER A 52 -2.85 13.10 7.41
C SER A 52 -1.61 12.32 7.82
N ALA A 53 -1.69 11.55 8.91
CA ALA A 53 -0.58 10.72 9.39
C ALA A 53 -0.18 9.65 8.36
N ILE A 54 -1.15 8.93 7.78
CA ILE A 54 -0.82 7.87 6.80
C ILE A 54 -0.31 8.41 5.46
N LYS A 55 -0.77 9.60 5.04
CA LYS A 55 -0.21 10.30 3.88
C LYS A 55 1.23 10.72 4.15
N ALA A 56 1.53 11.22 5.36
CA ALA A 56 2.87 11.62 5.76
C ALA A 56 3.83 10.42 5.84
N SER A 57 3.39 9.27 6.37
CA SER A 57 4.20 8.06 6.50
C SER A 57 4.60 7.42 5.16
N SER A 58 4.04 7.90 4.05
CA SER A 58 4.17 7.30 2.73
C SER A 58 5.38 7.78 1.91
N HIS A 59 6.29 8.58 2.50
CA HIS A 59 7.52 8.99 1.82
C HIS A 59 8.55 7.87 1.81
N ARG A 60 8.77 7.26 0.64
CA ARG A 60 9.91 6.40 0.37
C ARG A 60 10.63 6.86 -0.88
N SER A 61 11.95 7.00 -0.78
CA SER A 61 12.79 7.16 -1.97
C SER A 61 12.69 5.90 -2.83
N PRO A 62 12.60 6.03 -4.16
CA PRO A 62 12.49 4.87 -5.04
C PRO A 62 13.73 3.97 -4.91
N SER A 63 13.50 2.67 -4.74
CA SER A 63 14.56 1.66 -4.70
C SER A 63 15.10 1.35 -6.09
N ALA A 64 16.26 0.71 -6.19
CA ALA A 64 16.79 0.24 -7.49
C ALA A 64 15.81 -0.71 -8.21
N VAL A 65 15.06 -1.51 -7.47
CA VAL A 65 13.99 -2.37 -8.00
C VAL A 65 12.87 -1.52 -8.59
N HIS A 66 12.38 -0.51 -7.85
CA HIS A 66 11.37 0.43 -8.35
C HIS A 66 11.80 1.07 -9.68
N LEU A 67 13.02 1.60 -9.73
CA LEU A 67 13.57 2.23 -10.93
C LEU A 67 13.66 1.24 -12.11
N THR A 68 14.06 0.00 -11.86
CA THR A 68 14.14 -1.00 -12.93
C THR A 68 12.74 -1.39 -13.43
N VAL A 69 11.77 -1.55 -12.52
CA VAL A 69 10.38 -1.89 -12.87
C VAL A 69 9.77 -0.77 -13.72
N ILE A 70 9.90 0.49 -13.31
CA ILE A 70 9.31 1.61 -14.05
C ILE A 70 9.93 1.77 -15.45
N THR A 71 11.25 1.59 -15.59
CA THR A 71 11.93 1.59 -16.89
C THR A 71 11.39 0.49 -17.80
N LEU A 72 11.31 -0.75 -17.30
CA LEU A 72 10.79 -1.87 -18.09
C LEU A 72 9.33 -1.67 -18.51
N LEU A 73 8.50 -1.10 -17.64
CA LEU A 73 7.11 -0.79 -17.95
C LEU A 73 7.01 0.24 -19.08
N ARG A 74 7.71 1.38 -18.96
CA ARG A 74 7.67 2.47 -19.92
C ARG A 74 8.26 2.09 -21.28
N GLU A 75 9.38 1.38 -21.29
CA GLU A 75 10.15 1.16 -22.53
C GLU A 75 9.80 -0.13 -23.27
N ALA A 76 9.27 -1.15 -22.58
CA ALA A 76 9.19 -2.50 -23.16
C ALA A 76 7.84 -3.23 -22.99
N ILE A 77 6.97 -2.76 -22.10
CA ILE A 77 5.71 -3.44 -21.80
C ILE A 77 4.52 -2.57 -22.20
N LEU A 78 4.53 -1.28 -21.84
CA LEU A 78 3.40 -0.38 -21.98
C LEU A 78 3.66 0.80 -22.92
N HIS A 79 4.73 0.77 -23.72
CA HIS A 79 5.15 1.87 -24.60
C HIS A 79 4.00 2.41 -25.47
N ASP A 80 3.19 1.52 -26.04
CA ASP A 80 2.05 1.88 -26.90
C ASP A 80 0.69 1.53 -26.28
N ALA A 81 0.66 1.14 -25.00
CA ALA A 81 -0.58 0.80 -24.33
C ALA A 81 -1.34 2.08 -23.92
N PRO A 82 -2.68 2.12 -24.04
CA PRO A 82 -3.50 3.22 -23.52
C PRO A 82 -3.61 3.14 -21.99
N CYS A 83 -2.47 3.12 -21.31
CA CYS A 83 -2.33 2.94 -19.88
C CYS A 83 -1.50 4.08 -19.31
N SER A 84 -2.07 4.80 -18.35
CA SER A 84 -1.34 5.78 -17.56
C SER A 84 -0.47 5.09 -16.51
N ILE A 85 0.69 5.68 -16.22
CA ILE A 85 1.64 5.18 -15.22
C ILE A 85 1.96 6.33 -14.27
N SER A 86 1.71 6.15 -12.97
CA SER A 86 2.03 7.14 -11.93
C SER A 86 2.84 6.49 -10.82
N GLU A 87 3.95 7.11 -10.42
CA GLU A 87 4.80 6.67 -9.33
C GLU A 87 4.36 7.33 -8.01
N HIS A 88 4.44 6.61 -6.90
CA HIS A 88 4.07 7.11 -5.56
C HIS A 88 2.66 7.74 -5.52
N PHE A 89 1.73 7.16 -6.27
CA PHE A 89 0.37 7.65 -6.39
C PHE A 89 -0.38 7.47 -5.08
N THR A 90 -0.94 8.56 -4.53
CA THR A 90 -1.78 8.49 -3.33
C THR A 90 -3.21 8.20 -3.72
N ASP A 91 -3.71 7.02 -3.35
CA ASP A 91 -5.11 6.66 -3.52
C ASP A 91 -5.98 7.43 -2.52
N GLU A 92 -6.92 8.24 -3.01
CA GLU A 92 -7.70 9.13 -2.14
C GLU A 92 -8.64 8.40 -1.16
N PRO A 93 -9.37 7.32 -1.56
CA PRO A 93 -10.19 6.55 -0.63
C PRO A 93 -9.42 5.97 0.55
N THR A 94 -8.21 5.44 0.31
CA THR A 94 -7.42 4.76 1.34
C THR A 94 -6.31 5.61 1.95
N SER A 95 -5.94 6.73 1.33
CA SER A 95 -4.76 7.53 1.62
C SER A 95 -3.42 6.78 1.51
N TYR A 96 -3.41 5.55 0.99
CA TYR A 96 -2.17 4.82 0.78
C TYR A 96 -1.41 5.35 -0.42
N SER A 97 -0.09 5.44 -0.30
CA SER A 97 0.77 5.54 -1.47
C SER A 97 0.94 4.18 -2.14
N ILE A 98 0.75 4.17 -3.45
CA ILE A 98 0.98 3.05 -4.36
C ILE A 98 2.31 3.31 -5.06
N ASP A 99 3.24 2.35 -5.02
CA ASP A 99 4.57 2.55 -5.57
C ASP A 99 4.51 2.86 -7.07
N ILE A 100 3.77 2.04 -7.83
CA ILE A 100 3.48 2.28 -9.25
C ILE A 100 2.00 1.97 -9.51
N ALA A 101 1.23 3.00 -9.82
CA ALA A 101 -0.15 2.88 -10.25
C ALA A 101 -0.22 2.81 -11.78
N LEU A 102 -0.90 1.77 -12.28
CA LEU A 102 -1.26 1.64 -13.69
C LEU A 102 -2.77 1.83 -13.80
N SER A 103 -3.23 2.68 -14.70
CA SER A 103 -4.67 2.88 -14.90
C SER A 103 -5.03 3.03 -16.38
N THR A 104 -6.06 2.28 -16.76
CA THR A 104 -6.85 2.47 -17.98
C THR A 104 -8.25 2.96 -17.58
N ASP A 105 -9.13 3.20 -18.54
CA ASP A 105 -10.52 3.59 -18.25
C ASP A 105 -11.31 2.51 -17.49
N ALA A 106 -10.90 1.23 -17.60
CA ALA A 106 -11.64 0.09 -17.03
C ALA A 106 -10.93 -0.58 -15.85
N ILE A 107 -9.59 -0.51 -15.79
CA ILE A 107 -8.76 -1.30 -14.88
C ILE A 107 -7.75 -0.40 -14.18
N LYS A 108 -7.62 -0.57 -12.87
CA LYS A 108 -6.54 0.03 -12.08
C LYS A 108 -5.72 -1.04 -11.37
N VAL A 109 -4.41 -1.03 -11.59
CA VAL A 109 -3.44 -1.99 -11.05
C VAL A 109 -2.47 -1.25 -10.13
N ALA A 110 -2.33 -1.73 -8.91
CA ALA A 110 -1.41 -1.21 -7.92
C ALA A 110 -0.21 -2.15 -7.84
N LEU A 111 0.92 -1.77 -8.46
CA LEU A 111 2.17 -2.49 -8.30
C LEU A 111 2.83 -2.03 -7.00
N GLN A 112 3.11 -2.99 -6.12
CA GLN A 112 3.80 -2.77 -4.85
C GLN A 112 5.19 -3.37 -4.95
N VAL A 113 6.22 -2.57 -4.71
CA VAL A 113 7.61 -3.04 -4.67
C VAL A 113 7.89 -3.39 -3.22
N ASP A 114 7.72 -4.67 -2.88
CA ASP A 114 7.77 -5.12 -1.50
C ASP A 114 9.18 -5.57 -1.12
N PRO A 115 9.86 -4.83 -0.23
CA PRO A 115 11.19 -5.16 0.21
C PRO A 115 11.23 -6.43 1.08
N PRO A 116 12.41 -7.05 1.25
CA PRO A 116 12.56 -8.31 1.98
C PRO A 116 11.95 -8.36 3.38
N HIS A 117 12.00 -7.25 4.12
CA HIS A 117 11.51 -7.18 5.49
C HIS A 117 9.98 -7.16 5.61
N HIS A 118 9.24 -7.00 4.50
CA HIS A 118 7.79 -7.17 4.46
C HIS A 118 7.37 -8.65 4.42
N PHE A 119 8.31 -9.60 4.38
CA PHE A 119 8.03 -11.02 4.28
C PHE A 119 8.56 -11.81 5.47
N LEU A 120 7.70 -12.65 6.04
CA LEU A 120 8.04 -13.62 7.07
C LEU A 120 8.34 -14.97 6.42
N LEU A 121 9.31 -15.71 6.96
CA LEU A 121 9.58 -17.08 6.54
C LEU A 121 8.59 -18.02 7.22
N ASP A 122 7.72 -18.65 6.43
CA ASP A 122 6.96 -19.82 6.86
C ASP A 122 7.91 -21.02 6.78
N THR A 123 8.39 -21.45 7.94
CA THR A 123 9.37 -22.53 8.07
C THR A 123 8.79 -23.90 7.73
N GLU A 124 7.48 -24.10 7.90
CA GLU A 124 6.83 -25.38 7.59
C GLU A 124 6.70 -25.58 6.09
N ARG A 125 6.39 -24.50 5.37
CA ARG A 125 6.20 -24.51 3.91
C ARG A 125 7.47 -24.14 3.14
N ALA A 126 8.49 -23.64 3.84
CA ALA A 126 9.69 -23.05 3.24
C ALA A 126 9.39 -21.94 2.22
N ILE A 127 8.28 -21.20 2.42
CA ILE A 127 7.86 -20.08 1.57
C ILE A 127 7.93 -18.77 2.35
N ARG A 128 8.06 -17.66 1.63
CA ARG A 128 8.00 -16.32 2.21
C ARG A 128 6.60 -15.76 2.03
N MET A 129 5.97 -15.36 3.13
CA MET A 129 4.62 -14.81 3.14
C MET A 129 4.66 -13.34 3.53
N PRO A 130 3.86 -12.45 2.90
CA PRO A 130 3.80 -11.07 3.32
C PRO A 130 3.30 -10.95 4.77
N ASP A 131 3.80 -9.97 5.50
CA ASP A 131 3.39 -9.70 6.88
C ASP A 131 1.98 -9.12 7.00
N GLY A 132 1.48 -9.00 8.23
CA GLY A 132 0.15 -8.46 8.52
C GLY A 132 -0.08 -7.06 7.93
N PRO A 133 0.81 -6.08 8.16
CA PRO A 133 0.69 -4.74 7.57
C PRO A 133 0.61 -4.75 6.04
N THR A 134 1.43 -5.56 5.37
CA THR A 134 1.45 -5.68 3.91
C THR A 134 0.13 -6.27 3.39
N LEU A 135 -0.31 -7.38 4.00
CA LEU A 135 -1.58 -8.01 3.64
C LEU A 135 -2.79 -7.09 3.88
N LEU A 136 -2.78 -6.32 4.97
CA LEU A 136 -3.85 -5.38 5.29
C LEU A 136 -3.95 -4.27 4.24
N LYS A 137 -2.82 -3.64 3.88
CA LYS A 137 -2.75 -2.64 2.81
C LYS A 137 -3.30 -3.20 1.50
N TRP A 138 -2.88 -4.41 1.12
CA TRP A 138 -3.33 -5.03 -0.12
C TRP A 138 -4.84 -5.31 -0.12
N ARG A 139 -5.40 -5.82 0.98
CA ARG A 139 -6.84 -6.05 1.12
C ARG A 139 -7.64 -4.76 0.95
N GLN A 140 -7.19 -3.69 1.60
CA GLN A 140 -7.90 -2.40 1.58
C GLN A 140 -7.81 -1.70 0.21
N LEU A 141 -6.66 -1.80 -0.47
CA LEU A 141 -6.54 -1.36 -1.86
C LEU A 141 -7.48 -2.16 -2.79
N ARG A 142 -7.54 -3.48 -2.61
CA ARG A 142 -8.49 -4.34 -3.37
C ARG A 142 -9.95 -3.99 -3.09
N ALA A 143 -10.28 -3.67 -1.84
CA ALA A 143 -11.64 -3.30 -1.44
C ALA A 143 -12.13 -2.03 -2.15
N VAL A 144 -11.21 -1.11 -2.53
CA VAL A 144 -11.54 0.07 -3.34
C VAL A 144 -11.31 -0.16 -4.84
N GLY A 145 -11.14 -1.41 -5.29
CA GLY A 145 -11.10 -1.80 -6.70
C GLY A 145 -9.72 -1.87 -7.34
N TRP A 146 -8.63 -1.84 -6.58
CA TRP A 146 -7.29 -2.03 -7.15
C TRP A 146 -6.96 -3.51 -7.34
N HIS A 147 -6.41 -3.86 -8.50
CA HIS A 147 -5.69 -5.12 -8.66
C HIS A 147 -4.28 -4.97 -8.11
N VAL A 148 -4.03 -5.55 -6.93
CA VAL A 148 -2.72 -5.43 -6.27
C VAL A 148 -1.76 -6.51 -6.77
N VAL A 149 -0.65 -6.09 -7.36
CA VAL A 149 0.43 -6.93 -7.86
C VAL A 149 1.71 -6.65 -7.07
N SER A 150 2.19 -7.64 -6.33
CA SER A 150 3.45 -7.54 -5.60
C SER A 150 4.64 -7.89 -6.48
N ILE A 151 5.63 -6.99 -6.51
CA ILE A 151 6.99 -7.24 -6.96
C ILE A 151 7.82 -7.57 -5.72
N ASN A 152 7.87 -8.86 -5.40
CA ASN A 152 8.64 -9.37 -4.29
C ASN A 152 10.14 -9.22 -4.60
N GLU A 153 10.84 -8.41 -3.82
CA GLU A 153 12.25 -8.14 -4.05
C GLU A 153 13.14 -9.39 -3.95
N PHE A 154 12.78 -10.39 -3.13
CA PHE A 154 13.52 -11.68 -3.09
C PHE A 154 13.44 -12.44 -4.42
N GLU A 155 12.26 -12.46 -5.04
CA GLU A 155 12.07 -13.10 -6.34
C GLU A 155 12.78 -12.30 -7.42
N TRP A 156 12.62 -10.98 -7.38
CA TRP A 156 13.19 -10.05 -8.35
C TRP A 156 14.72 -10.15 -8.45
N GLN A 157 15.41 -10.18 -7.31
CA GLN A 157 16.87 -10.25 -7.23
C GLN A 157 17.43 -11.59 -7.74
N ARG A 158 16.59 -12.63 -7.86
CA ARG A 158 17.00 -13.95 -8.37
C ARG A 158 16.89 -14.07 -9.89
N LEU A 159 16.22 -13.12 -10.55
CA LEU A 159 16.05 -13.11 -11.99
C LEU A 159 17.30 -12.53 -12.65
N ALA A 160 17.68 -13.09 -13.80
CA ALA A 160 18.64 -12.45 -14.69
C ALA A 160 18.11 -11.09 -15.17
N HIS A 161 18.98 -10.08 -15.21
CA HIS A 161 18.62 -8.73 -15.61
C HIS A 161 18.05 -8.68 -17.03
N GLY A 162 17.14 -7.73 -17.28
CA GLY A 162 16.63 -7.46 -18.62
C GLY A 162 15.53 -8.44 -19.06
N PRO A 163 15.82 -9.47 -19.89
CA PRO A 163 14.77 -10.32 -20.46
C PRO A 163 13.94 -11.08 -19.42
N GLU A 164 14.56 -11.66 -18.39
CA GLU A 164 13.82 -12.47 -17.40
C GLU A 164 12.95 -11.59 -16.49
N GLN A 165 13.48 -10.44 -16.05
CA GLN A 165 12.71 -9.43 -15.32
C GLN A 165 11.51 -8.90 -16.14
N ARG A 166 11.71 -8.65 -17.44
CA ARG A 166 10.65 -8.22 -18.34
C ARG A 166 9.57 -9.29 -18.48
N GLU A 167 9.97 -10.54 -18.70
CA GLU A 167 9.02 -11.65 -18.83
C GLU A 167 8.28 -11.92 -17.52
N HIS A 168 8.96 -11.78 -16.39
CA HIS A 168 8.34 -11.87 -15.07
C HIS A 168 7.26 -10.80 -14.87
N LEU A 169 7.53 -9.53 -15.23
CA LEU A 169 6.53 -8.46 -15.19
C LEU A 169 5.37 -8.72 -16.14
N ARG A 170 5.64 -9.14 -17.38
CA ARG A 170 4.58 -9.49 -18.35
C ARG A 170 3.65 -10.55 -17.81
N ARG A 171 4.19 -11.63 -17.23
CA ARG A 171 3.36 -12.69 -16.62
C ARG A 171 2.51 -12.18 -15.47
N LYS A 172 3.04 -11.31 -14.60
CA LYS A 172 2.27 -10.72 -13.50
C LYS A 172 1.17 -9.77 -13.98
N LEU A 173 1.38 -9.08 -15.11
CA LEU A 173 0.45 -8.09 -15.65
C LEU A 173 -0.52 -8.62 -16.70
N ALA A 174 -0.23 -9.77 -17.32
CA ALA A 174 -1.06 -10.39 -18.35
C ALA A 174 -2.55 -10.52 -17.99
N PRO A 175 -2.97 -10.75 -16.73
CA PRO A 175 -4.40 -10.78 -16.39
C PRO A 175 -5.11 -9.42 -16.44
N TYR A 176 -4.38 -8.32 -16.57
CA TYR A 176 -4.90 -6.95 -16.43
C TYR A 176 -4.68 -6.07 -17.65
N MET A 177 -4.05 -6.61 -18.70
CA MET A 177 -3.73 -5.96 -19.98
C MET A 177 -4.48 -6.67 -21.10
#